data_AF-A0A371CIT6-F1
#
_entry.id   AF-A0A371CIT6-F1
#
_cell.length_a   1.000
_cell.length_b   1.000
_cell.length_c   1.000
_cell.angle_alpha   90.00
_cell.angle_beta   90.00
_cell.angle_gamma   90.00
#
_symmetry.space_group_name_H-M   'P 1'
#
loop_
_entity.id
_entity.type
_entity.pdbx_description
1 polymer ?
#
loop_
_entity_poly.entity_id
_entity_poly.type
_entity_poly.pdbx_seq_one_letter_code
_entity_poly.pdbx_strand_id
1 'polypeptide(L)'
;EVEGEADEDVRALLELAETMAQEDAETLAARREEEGEQAPLEDDDEWVDEIESLSPEERVEFLERIVLVKLVLAKKVRKLAFKVVNSSTILLPAWYDLCCQLKMAERLIPRDVKTRWNSTYDMAFTTVEYQEVYKRLT
;
A
#
# COMPACT_ATOMS: atom_id res chain seq x y z
N GLU A 1 -32.19 -4.00 25.11
CA GLU A 1 -30.90 -4.16 25.82
C GLU A 1 -29.71 -3.87 24.89
N VAL A 2 -29.68 -4.40 23.67
CA VAL A 2 -28.58 -4.17 22.69
C VAL A 2 -28.32 -2.68 22.33
N GLU A 3 -29.33 -1.81 22.30
CA GLU A 3 -29.13 -0.37 22.02
C GLU A 3 -28.43 0.38 23.17
N GLY A 4 -28.59 -0.06 24.42
CA GLY A 4 -27.93 0.57 25.57
C GLY A 4 -26.46 0.17 25.71
N GLU A 5 -26.13 -1.06 25.31
CA GLU A 5 -24.77 -1.60 25.28
C GLU A 5 -23.92 -0.93 24.19
N ALA A 6 -24.50 -0.68 23.00
CA ALA A 6 -23.83 0.05 21.94
C ALA A 6 -23.51 1.52 22.32
N ASP A 7 -24.38 2.18 23.10
CA ASP A 7 -24.13 3.53 23.60
C ASP A 7 -23.05 3.57 24.69
N GLU A 8 -22.96 2.52 25.52
CA GLU A 8 -21.93 2.37 26.53
C GLU A 8 -20.55 2.14 25.89
N ASP A 9 -20.47 1.28 24.86
CA ASP A 9 -19.25 1.04 24.09
C ASP A 9 -18.75 2.32 23.38
N VAL A 10 -19.66 3.08 22.77
CA VAL A 10 -19.31 4.36 22.11
C VAL A 10 -18.78 5.36 23.14
N ARG A 11 -19.38 5.42 24.33
CA ARG A 11 -18.91 6.29 25.41
C ARG A 11 -17.53 5.88 25.92
N ALA A 12 -17.29 4.57 26.10
CA ALA A 12 -15.99 4.05 26.48
C ALA A 12 -14.89 4.36 25.45
N LEU A 13 -15.22 4.29 24.15
CA LEU A 13 -14.31 4.69 23.08
C LEU A 13 -14.01 6.19 23.06
N LEU A 14 -14.99 7.04 23.36
CA LEU A 14 -14.79 8.48 23.47
C LEU A 14 -13.89 8.84 24.66
N GLU A 15 -14.10 8.20 25.81
CA GLU A 15 -13.25 8.36 26.99
C GLU A 15 -11.82 7.90 26.70
N LEU A 16 -11.66 6.74 26.05
CA LEU A 16 -10.36 6.25 25.64
C LEU A 16 -9.67 7.25 24.68
N ALA A 17 -10.39 7.79 23.69
CA ALA A 17 -9.84 8.77 22.76
C ALA A 17 -9.39 10.06 23.47
N GLU A 18 -10.13 10.51 24.49
CA GLU A 18 -9.76 11.67 25.31
C GLU A 18 -8.51 11.40 26.15
N THR A 19 -8.42 10.23 26.78
CA THR A 19 -7.22 9.83 27.54
C THR A 19 -5.97 9.76 26.66
N MET A 20 -6.08 9.15 25.47
CA MET A 20 -4.97 9.09 24.51
C MET A 20 -4.55 10.48 24.04
N ALA A 21 -5.51 11.36 23.75
CA ALA A 21 -5.20 12.73 23.33
C ALA A 21 -4.48 13.53 24.42
N GLN A 22 -4.82 13.29 25.69
CA GLN A 22 -4.16 13.92 26.82
C GLN A 22 -2.73 13.39 27.01
N GLU A 23 -2.54 12.07 26.95
CA GLU A 23 -1.22 11.44 26.99
C GLU A 23 -0.31 11.93 25.85
N ASP A 24 -0.83 12.00 24.61
CA ASP A 24 -0.09 12.53 23.46
C ASP A 24 0.33 14.00 23.66
N ALA A 25 -0.56 14.83 24.21
CA ALA A 25 -0.28 16.23 24.49
C ALA A 25 0.79 16.40 25.58
N GLU A 26 0.74 15.58 26.63
CA GLU A 26 1.75 15.55 27.70
C GLU A 26 3.11 15.11 27.14
N THR A 27 3.13 14.08 26.29
CA THR A 27 4.34 13.57 25.64
C THR A 27 4.98 14.62 24.73
N LEU A 28 4.17 15.32 23.93
CA LEU A 28 4.61 16.42 23.07
C LEU A 28 5.09 17.63 23.87
N ALA A 29 4.44 17.95 24.99
CA ALA A 29 4.85 19.05 25.87
C ALA A 29 6.21 18.76 26.53
N ALA A 30 6.40 17.54 27.08
CA ALA A 30 7.67 17.12 27.65
C ALA A 30 8.81 17.20 26.62
N ARG A 31 8.54 16.73 25.39
CA ARG A 31 9.50 16.83 24.28
C ARG A 31 9.84 18.27 23.91
N ARG A 32 8.85 19.16 23.84
CA ARG A 32 9.08 20.59 23.57
C ARG A 32 9.87 21.29 24.68
N GLU A 33 9.72 20.85 25.92
CA GLU A 33 10.54 21.34 27.04
C GLU A 33 12.00 20.87 26.92
N GLU A 34 12.25 19.64 26.47
CA GLU A 34 13.60 19.08 26.34
C GLU A 34 14.34 19.54 25.07
N GLU A 35 13.66 19.53 23.92
CA GLU A 35 14.28 19.72 22.60
C GLU A 35 13.99 21.12 22.00
N GLY A 36 13.11 21.90 22.64
CA GLY A 36 12.67 23.22 22.20
C GLY A 36 11.43 23.19 21.31
N GLU A 37 10.75 24.33 21.20
CA GLU A 37 9.46 24.47 20.51
C GLU A 37 9.51 24.22 18.99
N GLN A 38 10.73 24.14 18.42
CA GLN A 38 11.02 23.87 17.01
C GLN A 38 11.69 22.51 16.79
N ALA A 39 11.73 21.64 17.81
CA ALA A 39 12.25 20.29 17.65
C ALA A 39 11.45 19.56 16.55
N PRO A 40 12.12 19.07 15.49
CA PRO A 40 11.46 18.32 14.43
C PRO A 40 10.76 17.09 15.02
N LEU A 41 9.55 16.79 14.54
CA LEU A 41 8.95 15.50 14.87
C LEU A 41 9.80 14.40 14.24
N GLU A 42 9.84 13.21 14.84
CA GLU A 42 10.67 12.09 14.33
C GLU A 42 10.29 11.65 12.90
N ASP A 43 9.13 12.10 12.40
CA ASP A 43 8.61 11.82 11.05
C ASP A 43 8.84 12.99 10.06
N ASP A 44 9.56 14.04 10.47
CA ASP A 44 10.01 15.11 9.57
C ASP A 44 11.30 14.71 8.82
N ASP A 45 11.56 13.42 8.65
CA ASP A 45 12.54 12.95 7.68
C ASP A 45 12.16 13.58 6.33
N GLU A 46 13.00 14.49 5.88
CA GLU A 46 12.85 15.28 4.68
C GLU A 46 12.81 14.32 3.49
N TRP A 47 11.62 13.84 3.13
CA TRP A 47 11.40 12.98 1.97
C TRP A 47 11.76 13.81 0.72
N VAL A 48 13.04 13.79 0.34
CA VAL A 48 13.52 14.42 -0.88
C VAL A 48 13.01 13.57 -2.04
N ASP A 49 12.23 14.17 -2.93
CA ASP A 49 11.93 13.55 -4.21
C ASP A 49 13.23 13.53 -5.02
N GLU A 50 13.94 12.39 -4.94
CA GLU A 50 15.21 12.17 -5.65
C GLU A 50 15.07 12.45 -7.15
N ILE A 51 13.88 12.25 -7.74
CA ILE A 51 13.63 12.54 -9.15
C ILE A 51 13.63 14.04 -9.39
N GLU A 52 13.05 14.85 -8.49
CA GLU A 52 13.08 16.31 -8.61
C GLU A 52 14.49 16.88 -8.42
N SER A 53 15.36 16.18 -7.68
CA SER A 53 16.76 16.55 -7.50
C SER A 53 17.66 16.32 -8.72
N LEU A 54 17.21 15.51 -9.70
CA LEU A 54 17.95 15.25 -10.94
C LEU A 54 17.98 16.48 -11.86
N SER A 55 19.05 16.60 -12.66
CA SER A 55 19.08 17.57 -13.75
C SER A 55 17.92 17.32 -14.73
N PRO A 56 17.40 18.34 -15.42
CA PRO A 56 16.30 18.14 -16.37
C PRO A 56 16.63 17.13 -17.46
N GLU A 57 17.89 17.02 -17.90
CA GLU A 57 18.36 16.02 -18.85
C GLU A 57 18.34 14.60 -18.26
N GLU A 58 18.91 14.42 -17.06
CA GLU A 58 18.95 13.14 -16.34
C GLU A 58 17.54 12.65 -16.01
N ARG A 59 16.64 13.57 -15.65
CA ARG A 59 15.26 13.29 -15.32
C ARG A 59 14.48 12.78 -16.53
N VAL A 60 14.72 13.33 -17.72
CA VAL A 60 14.10 12.84 -18.96
C VAL A 60 14.59 11.44 -19.29
N GLU A 61 15.90 11.20 -19.26
CA GLU A 61 16.46 9.87 -19.53
C GLU A 61 15.92 8.82 -18.54
N PHE A 62 15.86 9.17 -17.25
CA PHE A 62 15.29 8.31 -16.22
C PHE A 62 13.81 8.02 -16.46
N LEU A 63 13.02 9.05 -16.75
CA LEU A 63 11.60 8.90 -17.04
C LEU A 63 11.37 8.02 -18.28
N GLU A 64 12.12 8.21 -19.36
CA GLU A 64 12.05 7.37 -20.56
C GLU A 64 12.32 5.89 -20.24
N ARG A 65 13.33 5.61 -19.42
CA ARG A 65 13.66 4.24 -19.01
C ARG A 65 12.55 3.58 -18.19
N ILE A 66 11.90 4.34 -17.29
CA ILE A 66 10.87 3.79 -16.39
C ILE A 66 9.46 3.83 -16.96
N VAL A 67 9.20 4.59 -18.04
CA VAL A 67 7.84 4.71 -18.65
C VAL A 67 7.27 3.32 -18.95
N LEU A 68 8.08 2.43 -19.53
CA LEU A 68 7.64 1.07 -19.86
C LEU A 68 7.24 0.29 -18.60
N VAL A 69 8.03 0.37 -17.54
CA VAL A 69 7.76 -0.30 -16.27
C VAL A 69 6.49 0.25 -15.63
N LYS A 70 6.36 1.58 -15.56
CA LYS A 70 5.16 2.27 -15.05
C LYS A 70 3.91 1.88 -15.86
N LEU A 71 4.00 1.82 -17.18
CA LEU A 71 2.89 1.41 -18.04
C LEU A 71 2.49 -0.04 -17.80
N VAL A 72 3.44 -0.98 -17.74
CA VAL A 72 3.14 -2.39 -17.53
C VAL A 72 2.49 -2.61 -16.15
N LEU A 73 3.09 -2.07 -15.08
CA LEU A 73 2.56 -2.23 -13.73
C LEU A 73 1.19 -1.56 -13.57
N ALA A 74 1.06 -0.29 -13.94
CA ALA A 74 -0.18 0.46 -13.69
C ALA A 74 -1.31 0.11 -14.68
N LYS A 75 -1.02 -0.19 -15.94
CA LYS A 75 -2.06 -0.41 -16.97
C LYS A 75 -2.35 -1.88 -17.22
N LYS A 76 -1.36 -2.77 -17.16
CA LYS A 76 -1.59 -4.21 -17.42
C LYS A 76 -1.80 -4.97 -16.13
N VAL A 77 -0.80 -4.99 -15.25
CA VAL A 77 -0.81 -5.83 -14.04
C VAL A 77 -1.93 -5.41 -13.09
N ARG A 78 -2.02 -4.13 -12.74
CA ARG A 78 -3.05 -3.63 -11.82
C ARG A 78 -4.46 -3.93 -12.31
N LYS A 79 -4.72 -3.74 -13.61
CA LYS A 79 -6.04 -4.01 -14.21
C LYS A 79 -6.36 -5.49 -14.22
N LEU A 80 -5.38 -6.33 -14.53
CA LEU A 80 -5.56 -7.78 -14.52
C LEU A 80 -5.79 -8.30 -13.10
N ALA A 81 -4.98 -7.88 -12.13
CA ALA A 81 -5.17 -8.18 -10.71
C ALA A 81 -6.58 -7.80 -10.24
N PHE A 82 -7.02 -6.59 -10.59
CA PHE A 82 -8.38 -6.14 -10.29
C PHE A 82 -9.46 -7.04 -10.93
N LYS A 83 -9.29 -7.43 -12.20
CA LYS A 83 -10.26 -8.29 -12.88
C LYS A 83 -10.30 -9.71 -12.31
N VAL A 84 -9.13 -10.29 -12.01
CA VAL A 84 -9.03 -11.63 -11.42
C VAL A 84 -9.68 -11.65 -10.04
N VAL A 85 -9.38 -10.67 -9.18
CA VAL A 85 -9.96 -10.57 -7.84
C VAL A 85 -11.48 -10.38 -7.87
N ASN A 86 -12.01 -9.58 -8.81
CA ASN A 86 -13.46 -9.31 -8.88
C ASN A 86 -14.24 -10.32 -9.74
N SER A 87 -13.59 -11.17 -10.52
CA SER A 87 -14.23 -12.20 -11.34
C SER A 87 -14.02 -13.57 -10.70
N SER A 88 -14.73 -13.78 -9.60
CA SER A 88 -14.66 -15.00 -8.78
C SER A 88 -15.07 -16.28 -9.51
N THR A 89 -15.82 -16.18 -10.60
CA THR A 89 -16.40 -17.33 -11.31
C THR A 89 -15.68 -17.73 -12.60
N ILE A 90 -14.90 -16.83 -13.22
CA ILE A 90 -14.27 -17.08 -14.52
C ILE A 90 -12.76 -16.92 -14.44
N LEU A 91 -12.29 -15.73 -14.06
CA LEU A 91 -10.85 -15.45 -14.09
C LEU A 91 -10.12 -16.00 -12.87
N LEU A 92 -10.77 -15.99 -11.71
CA LEU A 92 -10.16 -16.51 -10.49
C LEU A 92 -9.94 -18.04 -10.55
N PRO A 93 -10.92 -18.86 -10.99
CA PRO A 93 -10.68 -20.30 -11.17
C PRO A 93 -9.62 -20.57 -12.25
N ALA A 94 -9.66 -19.85 -13.37
CA ALA A 94 -8.66 -19.99 -14.43
C ALA A 94 -7.24 -19.64 -13.95
N TRP A 95 -7.09 -18.67 -13.05
CA TRP A 95 -5.81 -18.34 -12.41
C TRP A 95 -5.30 -19.51 -11.56
N TYR A 96 -6.15 -20.07 -10.69
CA TYR A 96 -5.77 -21.20 -9.84
C TYR A 96 -5.44 -22.45 -10.66
N ASP A 97 -6.21 -22.75 -11.71
CA ASP A 97 -5.94 -23.87 -12.61
C ASP A 97 -4.56 -23.74 -13.27
N LEU A 98 -4.19 -22.54 -13.72
CA LEU A 98 -2.86 -22.29 -14.29
C LEU A 98 -1.75 -22.39 -13.25
N CYS A 99 -1.99 -21.93 -12.01
CA CYS A 99 -1.03 -22.10 -10.90
C CYS A 99 -0.78 -23.58 -10.61
N CYS A 100 -1.86 -24.39 -10.55
CA CYS A 100 -1.78 -25.84 -10.38
C CYS A 100 -1.01 -26.52 -11.51
N GLN A 101 -1.30 -26.17 -12.78
CA GLN A 101 -0.58 -26.72 -13.94
C GLN A 101 0.91 -26.40 -13.92
N LEU A 102 1.28 -25.25 -13.39
CA LEU A 102 2.67 -24.79 -13.24
C LEU A 102 3.34 -25.24 -11.94
N LYS A 103 2.62 -25.99 -11.07
CA LYS A 103 3.06 -26.41 -9.73
C LYS A 103 3.52 -25.23 -8.85
N MET A 104 2.92 -24.07 -9.05
CA MET A 104 3.14 -22.88 -8.22
C MET A 104 2.15 -22.88 -7.06
N ALA A 105 2.51 -22.20 -5.96
CA ALA A 105 1.60 -22.04 -4.84
C ALA A 105 0.34 -21.27 -5.27
N GLU A 106 -0.84 -21.75 -4.88
CA GLU A 106 -2.12 -21.10 -5.13
C GLU A 106 -2.23 -19.81 -4.31
N ARG A 107 -1.64 -18.73 -4.82
CA ARG A 107 -1.67 -17.39 -4.21
C ARG A 107 -2.48 -16.45 -5.08
N LEU A 108 -3.33 -15.64 -4.44
CA LEU A 108 -4.05 -14.55 -5.09
C LEU A 108 -3.10 -13.40 -5.40
N ILE A 109 -3.23 -12.80 -6.59
CA ILE A 109 -2.46 -11.62 -6.97
C ILE A 109 -2.76 -10.46 -5.98
N PRO A 110 -1.74 -9.83 -5.37
CA PRO A 110 -1.93 -8.62 -4.60
C PRO A 110 -2.54 -7.51 -5.44
N ARG A 111 -3.64 -6.94 -4.96
CA ARG A 111 -4.21 -5.73 -5.52
C ARG A 111 -3.44 -4.53 -4.95
N ASP A 112 -3.14 -3.56 -5.81
CA ASP A 112 -2.62 -2.28 -5.36
C ASP A 112 -3.73 -1.46 -4.67
N VAL A 113 -3.52 -1.17 -3.38
CA VAL A 113 -4.47 -0.55 -2.45
C VAL A 113 -3.83 0.71 -1.86
N LYS A 114 -4.56 1.84 -1.95
CA LYS A 114 -4.06 3.17 -1.51
C LYS A 114 -3.63 3.22 -0.04
N THR A 115 -4.27 2.44 0.83
CA THR A 115 -4.00 2.42 2.28
C THR A 115 -2.84 1.51 2.67
N ARG A 116 -2.17 0.85 1.70
CA ARG A 116 -1.03 -0.05 1.96
C ARG A 116 0.20 0.48 1.23
N TRP A 117 1.18 0.96 2.01
CA TRP A 117 2.38 1.65 1.52
C TRP A 117 3.25 0.80 0.58
N ASN A 118 3.23 -0.53 0.70
CA ASN A 118 4.05 -1.43 -0.13
C ASN A 118 3.27 -2.17 -1.24
N SER A 119 2.01 -1.83 -1.49
CA SER A 119 1.16 -2.65 -2.37
C SER A 119 1.58 -2.67 -3.84
N THR A 120 2.19 -1.60 -4.35
CA THR A 120 2.76 -1.56 -5.71
C THR A 120 4.00 -2.45 -5.82
N TYR A 121 4.85 -2.49 -4.78
CA TYR A 121 6.03 -3.34 -4.72
C TYR A 121 5.63 -4.83 -4.65
N ASP A 122 4.72 -5.19 -3.75
CA ASP A 122 4.23 -6.57 -3.61
C ASP A 122 3.58 -7.09 -4.91
N MET A 123 2.85 -6.23 -5.60
CA MET A 123 2.27 -6.53 -6.91
C MET A 123 3.36 -6.77 -7.97
N ALA A 124 4.40 -5.93 -8.02
CA ALA A 124 5.51 -6.10 -8.96
C ALA A 124 6.29 -7.40 -8.68
N PHE A 125 6.61 -7.67 -7.41
CA PHE A 125 7.29 -8.88 -6.98
C PHE A 125 6.49 -10.14 -7.37
N THR A 126 5.20 -10.17 -7.06
CA THR A 126 4.32 -11.30 -7.41
C THR A 126 4.19 -11.46 -8.93
N THR A 127 4.22 -10.37 -9.70
CA THR A 127 4.16 -10.44 -11.17
C THR A 127 5.38 -11.14 -11.76
N VAL A 128 6.55 -10.91 -11.18
CA VAL A 128 7.79 -11.57 -11.60
C VAL A 128 7.77 -13.05 -11.19
N GLU A 129 7.34 -13.35 -9.96
CA GLU A 129 7.23 -14.72 -9.46
C GLU A 129 6.26 -15.58 -10.30
N TYR A 130 5.11 -15.02 -10.68
CA TYR A 130 4.06 -15.72 -11.44
C TYR A 130 4.03 -15.36 -12.93
N GLN A 131 5.13 -14.82 -13.48
CA GLN A 131 5.19 -14.28 -14.85
C GLN A 131 4.65 -15.25 -15.91
N GLU A 132 4.89 -16.54 -15.74
CA GLU A 132 4.45 -17.57 -16.68
C GLU A 132 2.94 -17.84 -16.64
N VAL A 133 2.30 -17.64 -15.48
CA VAL A 133 0.84 -17.62 -15.35
C VAL A 133 0.28 -16.41 -16.08
N TYR A 134 0.87 -15.22 -15.88
CA TYR A 134 0.45 -13.99 -16.55
C TYR A 134 0.51 -14.08 -18.08
N LYS A 135 1.58 -14.69 -18.62
CA LYS A 135 1.73 -14.92 -20.07
C LYS A 135 0.71 -15.88 -20.66
N ARG A 136 0.21 -16.85 -19.88
CA ARG A 136 -0.81 -17.79 -20.35
C ARG A 136 -2.23 -17.25 -20.24
N LEU A 137 -2.45 -16.32 -19.31
CA LEU A 137 -3.75 -15.69 -19.10
C LEU A 137 -4.01 -14.49 -20.05
N THR A 138 -2.95 -13.86 -20.57
CA THR A 138 -3.01 -12.71 -21.51
C THR A 138 -2.85 -13.17 -22.95
#